data_AF-A0A172XD30-F1
#
_entry.id   AF-A0A172XD30-F1
#
_cell.length_a   1.000
_cell.length_b   1.000
_cell.length_c   1.000
_cell.angle_alpha   90.00
_cell.angle_beta   90.00
_cell.angle_gamma   90.00
#
_symmetry.space_group_name_H-M   'P 1'
#
loop_
_entity.id
_entity.type
_entity.pdbx_description
1 polymer ?
#
loop_
_entity_poly.entity_id
_entity_poly.type
_entity_poly.pdbx_seq_one_letter_code
_entity_poly.pdbx_strand_id
1 'polypeptide(L)'
;MGLAQPVVTQQMVINELTKAGINRDIAIDLSYRYYKNELTYKDIEYLETTFNLKLEKVEATLQADIRDLDNKIVNVKNELKSDIKDLDNKIDSVENNLNTKIDTKFNDLDNKIYTVENNINTKIDIKFNGLNNKIDTVRSELKSDIKDLDNKIDSVENNLNTKIDTKFNELDNKIDTVRNELKSDIKDLDNKIDVNKMELDSKLDKTTSELKSTLRLHGWMFGTIITLNIGIFLTLISIVYSLLNR
;
A
#
# COMPACT_ATOMS: atom_id res chain seq x y z
N MET A 1 132.41 20.44 -16.86
CA MET A 1 133.54 20.89 -16.02
C MET A 1 132.97 21.56 -14.78
N GLY A 2 132.80 20.82 -13.69
CA GLY A 2 132.54 21.44 -12.39
C GLY A 2 133.87 21.99 -11.87
N LEU A 3 133.98 23.31 -11.76
CA LEU A 3 135.13 23.96 -11.13
C LEU A 3 135.33 23.37 -9.73
N ALA A 4 136.56 22.99 -9.39
CA ALA A 4 136.89 22.49 -8.05
C ALA A 4 136.52 23.57 -7.04
N GLN A 5 135.46 23.33 -6.27
CA GLN A 5 135.05 24.25 -5.23
C GLN A 5 136.18 24.31 -4.19
N PRO A 6 136.68 25.51 -3.83
CA PRO A 6 137.70 25.63 -2.82
C PRO A 6 137.21 24.98 -1.53
N VAL A 7 137.96 24.00 -1.02
CA VAL A 7 137.67 23.37 0.27
C VAL A 7 137.94 24.42 1.33
N VAL A 8 136.87 25.10 1.75
CA VAL A 8 136.90 25.98 2.92
C VAL A 8 137.37 25.11 4.09
N THR A 9 138.42 25.53 4.80
CA THR A 9 138.93 24.82 5.98
C THR A 9 138.50 25.56 7.25
N GLN A 10 138.39 24.85 8.38
CA GLN A 10 138.00 25.45 9.66
C GLN A 10 138.90 26.67 9.99
N GLN A 11 140.20 26.58 9.71
CA GLN A 11 141.15 27.67 9.93
C GLN A 11 140.90 28.89 9.03
N MET A 12 140.45 28.68 7.78
CA MET A 12 140.08 29.78 6.88
C MET A 12 138.87 30.54 7.40
N VAL A 13 137.86 29.83 7.92
CA VAL A 13 136.67 30.45 8.53
C VAL A 13 137.03 31.21 9.81
N ILE A 14 137.91 30.65 10.67
CA ILE A 14 138.40 31.35 11.87
C ILE A 14 139.08 32.66 11.49
N ASN A 15 139.97 32.62 10.50
CA ASN A 15 140.75 33.78 10.09
C ASN A 15 139.84 34.91 9.55
N GLU A 16 138.84 34.58 8.74
CA GLU A 16 137.89 35.56 8.20
C GLU A 16 136.95 36.13 9.28
N LEU A 17 136.44 35.29 10.20
CA LEU A 17 135.62 35.76 11.32
C LEU A 17 136.42 36.67 12.27
N THR A 18 137.68 36.33 12.54
CA THR A 18 138.56 37.17 13.39
C THR A 18 138.89 38.50 12.72
N LYS A 19 139.12 38.50 11.39
CA LYS A 19 139.30 39.74 10.60
C LYS A 19 138.06 40.62 10.60
N ALA A 20 136.86 40.03 10.63
CA ALA A 20 135.60 40.75 10.75
C ALA A 20 135.37 41.34 12.16
N GLY A 21 136.34 41.22 13.08
CA GLY A 21 136.28 41.80 14.42
C GLY A 21 135.62 40.91 15.48
N ILE A 22 135.31 39.65 15.14
CA ILE A 22 134.75 38.69 16.10
C ILE A 22 135.89 38.18 17.00
N ASN A 23 135.63 38.11 18.31
CA ASN A 23 136.59 37.57 19.27
C ASN A 23 137.07 36.17 18.83
N ARG A 24 138.38 35.92 18.93
CA ARG A 24 139.02 34.70 18.40
C ARG A 24 138.42 33.41 18.98
N ASP A 25 138.05 33.39 20.25
CA ASP A 25 137.44 32.22 20.89
C ASP A 25 136.04 31.95 20.33
N ILE A 26 135.28 33.03 20.06
CA ILE A 26 133.96 32.97 19.40
C ILE A 26 134.12 32.56 17.92
N ALA A 27 135.16 33.04 17.22
CA ALA A 27 135.46 32.67 15.84
C ALA A 27 135.85 31.19 15.69
N ILE A 28 136.56 30.62 16.69
CA ILE A 28 136.89 29.19 16.76
C ILE A 28 135.63 28.35 16.94
N ASP A 29 134.75 28.73 17.88
CA ASP A 29 133.48 28.04 18.14
C ASP A 29 132.54 28.10 16.91
N LEU A 30 132.35 29.28 16.30
CA LEU A 30 131.52 29.45 15.10
C LEU A 30 132.06 28.68 13.89
N SER A 31 133.37 28.67 13.70
CA SER A 31 134.02 27.91 12.63
C SER A 31 133.88 26.39 12.83
N TYR A 32 134.01 25.91 14.06
CA TYR A 32 133.77 24.50 14.39
C TYR A 32 132.33 24.09 14.04
N ARG A 33 131.35 24.92 14.44
CA ARG A 33 129.92 24.72 14.13
C ARG A 33 129.62 24.72 12.63
N TYR A 34 130.28 25.60 11.87
CA TYR A 34 130.19 25.63 10.40
C TYR A 34 130.76 24.35 9.77
N TYR A 35 131.94 23.89 10.21
CA TYR A 35 132.60 22.71 9.65
C TYR A 35 131.90 21.38 9.95
N LYS A 36 131.22 21.32 11.09
CA LYS A 36 130.48 20.13 11.55
C LYS A 36 129.02 20.11 11.10
N ASN A 37 128.59 21.06 10.25
CA ASN A 37 127.20 21.19 9.81
C ASN A 37 126.21 21.36 10.98
N GLU A 38 126.67 21.82 12.15
CA GLU A 38 125.81 22.02 13.32
C GLU A 38 124.85 23.20 13.13
N LEU A 39 125.15 24.10 12.18
CA LEU A 39 124.23 25.15 11.75
C LEU A 39 123.06 24.60 10.92
N THR A 40 123.30 23.63 10.02
CA THR A 40 122.27 23.08 9.12
C THR A 40 121.29 22.13 9.80
N TYR A 41 121.73 21.33 10.78
CA TYR A 41 120.82 20.47 11.55
C TYR A 41 119.87 21.28 12.44
N LYS A 42 120.36 22.36 13.06
CA LYS A 42 119.53 23.25 13.88
C LYS A 42 118.48 24.00 13.07
N ASP A 43 118.83 24.42 11.85
CA ASP A 43 117.87 25.06 10.94
C ASP A 43 116.77 24.08 10.48
N ILE A 44 117.12 22.81 10.23
CA ILE A 44 116.15 21.75 9.89
C ILE A 44 115.25 21.41 11.09
N GLU A 45 115.84 21.25 12.28
CA GLU A 45 115.11 21.01 13.52
C GLU A 45 114.16 22.17 13.84
N TYR A 46 114.59 23.41 13.59
CA TYR A 46 113.76 24.60 13.71
C TYR A 46 112.59 24.61 12.71
N LEU A 47 112.84 24.22 11.44
CA LEU A 47 111.78 24.09 10.44
C LEU A 47 110.79 22.99 10.80
N GLU A 48 111.28 21.82 11.21
CA GLU A 48 110.45 20.67 11.61
C GLU A 48 109.56 21.04 12.79
N THR A 49 110.13 21.60 13.86
CA THR A 49 109.37 22.07 15.02
C THR A 49 108.35 23.15 14.64
N THR A 50 108.73 24.10 13.80
CA THR A 50 107.81 25.16 13.31
C THR A 50 106.66 24.57 12.47
N PHE A 51 106.94 23.60 11.60
CA PHE A 51 105.92 22.94 10.79
C PHE A 51 104.99 22.09 11.64
N ASN A 52 105.52 21.30 12.58
CA ASN A 52 104.72 20.49 13.49
C ASN A 52 103.80 21.37 14.35
N LEU A 53 104.31 22.48 14.88
CA LEU A 53 103.48 23.45 15.63
C LEU A 53 102.37 24.06 14.76
N LYS A 54 102.66 24.40 13.50
CA LYS A 54 101.63 24.88 12.56
C LYS A 54 100.60 23.80 12.24
N LEU A 55 101.03 22.56 12.07
CA LEU A 55 100.16 21.41 11.79
C LEU A 55 99.23 21.13 12.98
N GLU A 56 99.77 21.07 14.20
CA GLU A 56 98.99 20.93 15.43
C GLU A 56 97.96 22.05 15.58
N LYS A 57 98.35 23.30 15.28
CA LYS A 57 97.42 24.43 15.33
C LYS A 57 96.29 24.28 14.30
N VAL A 58 96.60 23.83 13.08
CA VAL A 58 95.60 23.57 12.04
C VAL A 58 94.66 22.43 12.46
N GLU A 59 95.18 21.31 12.96
CA GLU A 59 94.36 20.21 13.47
C GLU A 59 93.45 20.65 14.62
N ALA A 60 93.97 21.43 15.57
CA ALA A 60 93.18 21.96 16.67
C ALA A 60 92.05 22.87 16.18
N THR A 61 92.32 23.74 15.20
CA THR A 61 91.27 24.60 14.62
C THR A 61 90.21 23.78 13.86
N LEU A 62 90.62 22.80 13.05
CA LEU A 62 89.67 21.95 12.32
C LEU A 62 88.82 21.09 13.26
N GLN A 63 89.40 20.55 14.33
CA GLN A 63 88.64 19.82 15.35
C GLN A 63 87.63 20.72 16.06
N ALA A 64 87.98 21.99 16.32
CA ALA A 64 87.05 22.95 16.90
C ALA A 64 85.89 23.27 15.93
N ASP A 65 86.19 23.51 14.66
CA ASP A 65 85.18 23.78 13.62
C ASP A 65 84.24 22.58 13.41
N ILE A 66 84.77 21.35 13.40
CA ILE A 66 83.97 20.13 13.29
C ILE A 66 83.03 20.00 14.49
N ARG A 67 83.52 20.23 15.72
CA ARG A 67 82.68 20.21 16.93
C ARG A 67 81.58 21.27 16.89
N ASP A 68 81.89 22.48 16.42
CA ASP A 68 80.89 23.53 16.26
C ASP A 68 79.82 23.15 15.22
N LEU A 69 80.23 22.56 14.10
CA LEU A 69 79.32 22.07 13.07
C LEU A 69 78.44 20.93 13.59
N ASP A 70 78.99 19.97 14.31
CA ASP A 70 78.23 18.87 14.94
C ASP A 70 77.18 19.42 15.90
N ASN A 71 77.54 20.41 16.74
CA ASN A 71 76.61 21.08 17.64
C ASN A 71 75.49 21.79 16.86
N LYS A 72 75.81 22.50 15.77
CA LYS A 72 74.81 23.13 14.89
C LYS A 72 73.86 22.11 14.27
N ILE A 73 74.38 20.99 13.79
CA ILE A 73 73.57 19.89 13.22
C ILE A 73 72.62 19.31 14.26
N VAL A 74 73.10 19.07 15.48
CA VAL A 74 72.27 18.56 16.59
C VAL A 74 71.16 19.55 16.94
N ASN A 75 71.46 20.85 17.01
CA ASN A 75 70.46 21.89 17.28
C ASN A 75 69.38 21.93 16.21
N VAL A 76 69.77 21.99 14.92
CA VAL A 76 68.81 21.97 13.79
C VAL A 76 67.95 20.71 13.81
N LYS A 77 68.54 19.54 14.11
CA LYS A 77 67.79 18.29 14.22
C LYS A 77 66.75 18.33 15.34
N ASN A 78 67.08 18.94 16.48
CA ASN A 78 66.17 19.06 17.61
C ASN A 78 65.04 20.06 17.32
N GLU A 79 65.33 21.19 16.67
CA GLU A 79 64.34 22.16 16.21
C GLU A 79 63.36 21.51 15.22
N LEU A 80 63.86 20.83 14.19
CA LEU A 80 63.02 20.12 13.22
C LEU A 80 62.14 19.04 13.87
N LYS A 81 62.68 18.32 14.87
CA LYS A 81 61.89 17.32 15.62
C LYS A 81 60.77 17.98 16.42
N SER A 82 61.01 19.17 16.97
CA SER A 82 59.98 19.95 17.67
C SER A 82 58.91 20.43 16.69
N ASP A 83 59.32 20.99 15.55
CA ASP A 83 58.40 21.48 14.51
C ASP A 83 57.49 20.37 13.96
N ILE A 84 58.05 19.17 13.72
CA ILE A 84 57.27 18.00 13.29
C ILE A 84 56.22 17.63 14.34
N LYS A 85 56.61 17.59 15.63
CA LYS A 85 55.68 17.27 16.72
C LYS A 85 54.55 18.31 16.82
N ASP A 86 54.86 19.58 16.63
CA ASP A 86 53.86 20.65 16.66
C ASP A 86 52.91 20.57 15.46
N LEU A 87 53.42 20.15 14.29
CA LEU A 87 52.59 19.87 13.11
C LEU A 87 51.67 18.67 13.33
N ASP A 88 52.17 17.56 13.89
CA ASP A 88 51.36 16.38 14.22
C ASP A 88 50.20 16.76 15.16
N ASN A 89 50.48 17.52 16.22
CA ASN A 89 49.45 18.00 17.14
C ASN A 89 48.39 18.89 16.44
N LYS A 90 48.82 19.73 15.49
CA LYS A 90 47.89 20.56 14.70
C LYS A 90 47.04 19.72 13.77
N ILE A 91 47.61 18.69 13.14
CA ILE A 91 46.89 17.75 12.28
C ILE A 91 45.83 17.02 13.10
N ASP A 92 46.20 16.46 14.25
CA ASP A 92 45.27 15.76 15.16
C ASP A 92 44.12 16.69 15.60
N SER A 93 44.43 17.95 15.91
CA SER A 93 43.41 18.92 16.29
C SER A 93 42.44 19.23 15.14
N VAL A 94 42.93 19.32 13.90
CA VAL A 94 42.10 19.57 12.72
C VAL A 94 41.22 18.36 12.43
N GLU A 95 41.78 17.15 12.47
CA GLU A 95 41.06 15.90 12.25
C GLU A 95 39.90 15.74 13.24
N ASN A 96 40.17 15.94 14.55
CA ASN A 96 39.14 15.89 15.58
C ASN A 96 38.03 16.93 15.37
N ASN A 97 38.38 18.15 14.95
CA ASN A 97 37.41 19.21 14.65
C ASN A 97 36.53 18.83 13.45
N LEU A 98 37.13 18.25 12.40
CA LEU A 98 36.40 17.79 11.22
C LEU A 98 35.46 16.64 11.55
N ASN A 99 35.92 15.63 12.28
CA ASN A 99 35.08 14.51 12.73
C ASN A 99 33.87 15.01 13.53
N THR A 100 34.10 15.91 14.49
CA THR A 100 33.01 16.53 15.29
C THR A 100 31.99 17.26 14.41
N LYS A 101 32.46 18.01 13.40
CA LYS A 101 31.56 18.71 12.44
C LYS A 101 30.78 17.73 11.59
N ILE A 102 31.41 16.64 11.14
CA ILE A 102 30.77 15.59 10.35
C ILE A 102 29.68 14.90 11.18
N ASP A 103 29.97 14.50 12.42
CA ASP A 103 29.00 13.86 13.31
C ASP A 103 27.82 14.78 13.60
N THR A 104 28.07 16.07 13.84
CA THR A 104 27.01 17.07 14.02
C THR A 104 26.11 17.15 12.78
N LYS A 105 26.70 17.12 11.58
CA LYS A 105 25.94 17.15 10.32
C LYS A 105 25.14 15.88 10.06
N PHE A 106 25.66 14.71 10.43
CA PHE A 106 24.90 13.46 10.38
C PHE A 106 23.69 13.50 11.32
N ASN A 107 23.90 13.92 12.58
CA ASN A 107 22.80 14.07 13.54
C ASN A 107 21.73 15.07 13.06
N ASP A 108 22.14 16.20 12.47
CA ASP A 108 21.21 17.17 11.87
C ASP A 108 20.39 16.54 10.72
N LEU A 109 21.03 15.71 9.88
CA LEU A 109 20.37 15.02 8.77
C LEU A 109 19.39 13.96 9.26
N ASP A 110 19.79 13.14 10.24
CA ASP A 110 18.92 12.12 10.84
C ASP A 110 17.67 12.78 11.43
N ASN A 111 17.82 13.87 12.18
CA ASN A 111 16.69 14.62 12.74
C ASN A 111 15.75 15.17 11.65
N LYS A 112 16.30 15.63 10.52
CA LYS A 112 15.49 16.08 9.38
C LYS A 112 14.74 14.92 8.73
N ILE A 113 15.38 13.75 8.59
CA ILE A 113 14.76 12.53 8.06
C ILE A 113 13.61 12.11 8.97
N TYR A 114 13.83 11.97 10.28
CA TYR A 114 12.78 11.65 11.26
C TYR A 114 11.60 12.63 11.20
N THR A 115 11.87 13.92 11.06
CA THR A 115 10.82 14.94 10.95
C THR A 115 10.00 14.75 9.67
N VAL A 116 10.65 14.48 8.54
CA VAL A 116 9.95 14.23 7.26
C VAL A 116 9.12 12.95 7.34
N GLU A 117 9.65 11.86 7.88
CA GLU A 117 8.94 10.59 8.05
C GLU A 117 7.69 10.76 8.92
N ASN A 118 7.80 11.42 10.06
CA ASN A 118 6.66 11.69 10.95
C ASN A 118 5.58 12.54 10.27
N ASN A 119 5.98 13.55 9.49
CA ASN A 119 5.05 14.38 8.73
C ASN A 119 4.33 13.59 7.62
N ILE A 120 5.05 12.68 6.94
CA ILE A 120 4.46 11.79 5.92
C ILE A 120 3.45 10.84 6.56
N ASN A 121 3.83 10.17 7.66
CA ASN A 121 2.95 9.26 8.38
C ASN A 121 1.65 9.97 8.84
N THR A 122 1.78 11.15 9.44
CA THR A 122 0.62 11.97 9.85
C THR A 122 -0.30 12.31 8.67
N LYS A 123 0.26 12.68 7.51
CA LYS A 123 -0.53 12.98 6.30
C LYS A 123 -1.23 11.74 5.75
N ILE A 124 -0.60 10.57 5.84
CA ILE A 124 -1.19 9.30 5.44
C ILE A 124 -2.39 8.97 6.34
N ASP A 125 -2.22 9.07 7.66
CA ASP A 125 -3.29 8.79 8.62
C ASP A 125 -4.51 9.70 8.42
N ILE A 126 -4.29 11.00 8.21
CA ILE A 126 -5.36 11.97 7.93
C ILE A 126 -6.11 11.57 6.65
N LYS A 127 -5.41 11.20 5.58
CA LYS A 127 -6.03 10.78 4.32
C LYS A 127 -6.81 9.48 4.48
N PHE A 128 -6.26 8.51 5.22
CA PHE A 128 -6.91 7.23 5.46
C PHE A 128 -8.20 7.39 6.26
N ASN A 129 -8.17 8.18 7.34
CA ASN A 129 -9.35 8.52 8.13
C ASN A 129 -10.39 9.29 7.29
N GLY A 130 -9.95 10.22 6.44
CA GLY A 130 -10.83 10.92 5.51
C GLY A 130 -11.52 10.00 4.50
N LEU A 131 -10.84 8.96 4.02
CA LEU A 131 -11.43 7.95 3.14
C LEU A 131 -12.43 7.05 3.89
N ASN A 132 -12.11 6.60 5.11
CA ASN A 132 -13.03 5.80 5.93
C ASN A 132 -14.33 6.55 6.18
N ASN A 133 -14.25 7.83 6.57
CA ASN A 133 -15.44 8.66 6.79
C ASN A 133 -16.31 8.77 5.52
N LYS A 134 -15.70 8.94 4.34
CA LYS A 134 -16.44 8.97 3.07
C LYS A 134 -17.12 7.64 2.77
N ILE A 135 -16.46 6.52 3.04
CA ILE A 135 -17.03 5.18 2.87
C ILE A 135 -18.24 4.99 3.80
N ASP A 136 -18.13 5.43 5.06
CA ASP A 136 -19.22 5.31 6.03
C ASP A 136 -20.43 6.19 5.67
N THR A 137 -20.19 7.40 5.14
CA THR A 137 -21.25 8.25 4.58
C THR A 137 -21.97 7.53 3.43
N VAL A 138 -21.24 7.05 2.43
CA VAL A 138 -21.84 6.34 1.28
C VAL A 138 -22.61 5.09 1.72
N ARG A 139 -22.08 4.32 2.68
CA ARG A 139 -22.79 3.16 3.24
C ARG A 139 -24.11 3.55 3.92
N SER A 140 -24.12 4.68 4.62
CA SER A 140 -25.31 5.18 5.31
C SER A 140 -26.37 5.67 4.32
N GLU A 141 -25.96 6.37 3.27
CA GLU A 141 -26.83 6.81 2.16
C GLU A 141 -27.46 5.60 1.46
N LEU A 142 -26.65 4.62 1.05
CA LEU A 142 -27.16 3.39 0.41
C LEU A 142 -28.15 2.62 1.30
N LYS A 143 -27.91 2.58 2.61
CA LYS A 143 -28.84 1.95 3.55
C LYS A 143 -30.17 2.69 3.62
N SER A 144 -30.16 4.01 3.50
CA SER A 144 -31.38 4.83 3.42
C SER A 144 -32.12 4.56 2.11
N ASP A 145 -31.41 4.53 0.98
CA ASP A 145 -32.01 4.27 -0.33
C ASP A 145 -32.67 2.89 -0.40
N ILE A 146 -32.02 1.86 0.18
CA ILE A 146 -32.60 0.51 0.29
C ILE A 146 -33.91 0.54 1.09
N LYS A 147 -33.92 1.23 2.25
CA LYS A 147 -35.13 1.35 3.07
C LYS A 147 -36.26 2.07 2.33
N ASP A 148 -35.94 3.12 1.57
CA ASP A 148 -36.93 3.84 0.78
C ASP A 148 -37.49 2.99 -0.37
N LEU A 149 -36.66 2.12 -0.97
CA LEU A 149 -37.12 1.13 -1.94
C LEU A 149 -38.03 0.07 -1.30
N ASP A 150 -37.66 -0.46 -0.13
CA ASP A 150 -38.50 -1.42 0.61
C ASP A 150 -39.89 -0.82 0.89
N ASN A 151 -39.95 0.42 1.40
CA ASN A 151 -41.22 1.12 1.63
C ASN A 151 -42.05 1.30 0.35
N LYS A 152 -41.41 1.56 -0.78
CA LYS A 152 -42.09 1.68 -2.09
C LYS A 152 -42.65 0.33 -2.54
N ILE A 153 -41.89 -0.75 -2.35
CA ILE A 153 -42.33 -2.11 -2.66
C ILE A 153 -43.56 -2.46 -1.82
N ASP A 154 -43.52 -2.24 -0.50
CA ASP A 154 -44.65 -2.47 0.41
C ASP A 154 -45.89 -1.67 -0.01
N SER A 155 -45.70 -0.41 -0.42
CA SER A 155 -46.80 0.44 -0.88
C SER A 155 -47.44 -0.09 -2.17
N VAL A 156 -46.64 -0.54 -3.13
CA VAL A 156 -47.11 -1.15 -4.37
C VAL A 156 -47.84 -2.46 -4.10
N GLU A 157 -47.30 -3.32 -3.25
CA GLU A 157 -47.92 -4.59 -2.85
C GLU A 157 -49.30 -4.35 -2.22
N ASN A 158 -49.40 -3.44 -1.26
CA ASN A 158 -50.68 -3.09 -0.63
C ASN A 158 -51.70 -2.51 -1.63
N ASN A 159 -51.26 -1.69 -2.58
CA ASN A 159 -52.13 -1.15 -3.63
C ASN A 159 -52.66 -2.26 -4.55
N LEU A 160 -51.80 -3.22 -4.93
CA LEU A 160 -52.18 -4.36 -5.75
C LEU A 160 -53.16 -5.27 -5.01
N ASN A 161 -52.90 -5.60 -3.75
CA ASN A 161 -53.81 -6.39 -2.92
C ASN A 161 -55.19 -5.73 -2.83
N THR A 162 -55.25 -4.42 -2.55
CA THR A 162 -56.52 -3.68 -2.51
C THR A 162 -57.28 -3.72 -3.84
N LYS A 163 -56.58 -3.59 -4.97
CA LYS A 163 -57.19 -3.68 -6.31
C LYS A 163 -57.72 -5.08 -6.59
N ILE A 164 -56.98 -6.12 -6.20
CA ILE A 164 -57.37 -7.52 -6.33
C ILE A 164 -58.64 -7.78 -5.50
N ASP A 165 -58.66 -7.39 -4.23
CA ASP A 165 -59.82 -7.53 -3.34
C ASP A 165 -61.06 -6.83 -3.90
N THR A 166 -60.88 -5.61 -4.43
CA THR A 166 -61.98 -4.87 -5.07
C THR A 166 -62.54 -5.64 -6.27
N LYS A 167 -61.68 -6.24 -7.10
CA LYS A 167 -62.11 -7.02 -8.27
C LYS A 167 -62.78 -8.34 -7.89
N PHE A 168 -62.33 -9.00 -6.83
CA PHE A 168 -63.03 -10.17 -6.28
C PHE A 168 -64.43 -9.80 -5.79
N ASN A 169 -64.57 -8.73 -5.01
CA ASN A 169 -65.87 -8.25 -4.54
C ASN A 169 -66.81 -7.87 -5.69
N GLU A 170 -66.31 -7.19 -6.73
CA GLU A 170 -67.09 -6.90 -7.95
C GLU A 170 -67.58 -8.19 -8.64
N LEU A 171 -66.72 -9.22 -8.70
CA LEU A 171 -67.06 -10.50 -9.31
C LEU A 171 -68.10 -11.26 -8.47
N ASP A 172 -67.94 -11.32 -7.15
CA ASP A 172 -68.90 -11.95 -6.24
C ASP A 172 -70.29 -11.30 -6.37
N ASN A 173 -70.36 -9.97 -6.40
CA ASN A 173 -71.61 -9.24 -6.62
C ASN A 173 -72.28 -9.56 -7.98
N LYS A 174 -71.48 -9.73 -9.04
CA LYS A 174 -72.00 -10.14 -10.36
C LYS A 174 -72.53 -11.57 -10.32
N ILE A 175 -71.81 -12.48 -9.66
CA ILE A 175 -72.24 -13.87 -9.50
C ILE A 175 -73.57 -13.92 -8.73
N ASP A 176 -73.70 -13.14 -7.66
CA ASP A 176 -74.94 -13.12 -6.86
C ASP A 176 -76.12 -12.51 -7.63
N THR A 177 -75.87 -11.47 -8.44
CA THR A 177 -76.89 -10.95 -9.38
C THR A 177 -77.38 -12.03 -10.33
N VAL A 178 -76.47 -12.73 -11.01
CA VAL A 178 -76.81 -13.82 -11.94
C VAL A 178 -77.54 -14.96 -11.23
N ARG A 179 -77.12 -15.34 -10.02
CA ARG A 179 -77.82 -16.37 -9.22
C ARG A 179 -79.26 -15.96 -8.90
N ASN A 180 -79.49 -14.69 -8.57
CA ASN A 180 -80.82 -14.18 -8.26
C ASN A 180 -81.72 -14.11 -9.50
N GLU A 181 -81.18 -13.68 -10.64
CA GLU A 181 -81.89 -13.70 -11.93
C GLU A 181 -82.29 -15.13 -12.30
N LEU A 182 -81.35 -16.09 -12.28
CA LEU A 182 -81.65 -17.50 -12.54
C LEU A 182 -82.69 -18.08 -11.59
N LYS A 183 -82.65 -17.70 -10.30
CA LYS A 183 -83.65 -18.12 -9.32
C LYS A 183 -85.05 -17.58 -9.66
N SER A 184 -85.14 -16.35 -10.17
CA SER A 184 -86.40 -15.76 -10.64
C SER A 184 -86.91 -16.49 -11.88
N ASP A 185 -86.04 -16.73 -12.86
CA ASP A 185 -86.39 -17.45 -14.09
C ASP A 185 -86.91 -18.88 -13.79
N ILE A 186 -86.28 -19.58 -12.85
CA ILE A 186 -86.75 -20.90 -12.39
C ILE A 186 -88.14 -20.80 -11.76
N LYS A 187 -88.38 -19.80 -10.91
CA LYS A 187 -89.69 -19.60 -10.28
C LYS A 187 -90.79 -19.29 -11.30
N ASP A 188 -90.48 -18.47 -12.30
CA ASP A 188 -91.42 -18.15 -13.38
C ASP A 188 -91.72 -19.39 -14.24
N LEU A 189 -90.72 -20.24 -14.47
CA LEU A 189 -90.92 -21.52 -15.14
C LEU A 189 -91.79 -22.48 -14.31
N ASP A 190 -91.55 -22.58 -13.01
CA ASP A 190 -92.37 -23.39 -12.08
C ASP A 190 -93.84 -22.92 -12.12
N ASN A 191 -94.09 -21.61 -12.01
CA ASN A 191 -95.43 -21.04 -12.12
C ASN A 191 -96.11 -21.40 -13.45
N LYS A 192 -95.36 -21.34 -14.56
CA LYS A 192 -95.88 -21.68 -15.90
C LYS A 192 -96.21 -23.17 -16.03
N ILE A 193 -95.40 -24.03 -15.42
CA ILE A 193 -95.66 -25.48 -15.34
C ILE A 193 -96.95 -25.74 -14.54
N ASP A 194 -97.13 -25.08 -13.39
CA ASP A 194 -98.33 -25.21 -12.56
C ASP A 194 -99.60 -24.79 -13.31
N VAL A 195 -99.55 -23.64 -14.02
CA VAL A 195 -100.68 -23.18 -14.87
C VAL A 195 -101.00 -24.19 -15.97
N ASN A 196 -99.98 -24.70 -16.68
CA ASN A 196 -100.18 -25.70 -17.73
C ASN A 196 -100.78 -27.00 -17.18
N LYS A 197 -100.37 -27.41 -15.97
CA LYS A 197 -100.91 -28.58 -15.28
C LYS A 197 -102.39 -28.38 -14.93
N MET A 198 -102.76 -27.22 -14.38
CA MET A 198 -104.15 -26.87 -14.10
C MET A 198 -105.02 -26.85 -15.37
N GLU A 199 -104.50 -26.32 -16.47
CA GLU A 199 -105.21 -26.31 -17.76
C GLU A 199 -105.41 -27.73 -18.29
N LEU A 200 -104.39 -28.59 -18.16
CA LEU A 200 -104.47 -30.00 -18.54
C LEU A 200 -105.49 -30.76 -17.68
N ASP A 201 -105.47 -30.57 -16.36
CA ASP A 201 -106.44 -31.16 -15.42
C ASP A 201 -107.87 -30.72 -15.78
N SER A 202 -108.09 -29.44 -16.07
CA SER A 202 -109.40 -28.91 -16.50
C SER A 202 -109.87 -29.51 -17.83
N LYS A 203 -108.98 -29.65 -18.82
CA LYS A 203 -109.29 -30.33 -20.09
C LYS A 203 -109.64 -31.80 -19.87
N LEU A 204 -108.94 -32.48 -18.95
CA LEU A 204 -109.20 -33.87 -18.60
C LEU A 204 -110.55 -34.03 -17.90
N ASP A 205 -110.89 -33.16 -16.95
CA ASP A 205 -112.18 -33.12 -16.26
C ASP A 205 -113.33 -32.88 -17.24
N LYS A 206 -113.17 -31.91 -18.15
CA LYS A 206 -114.15 -31.64 -19.20
C LYS A 206 -114.37 -32.87 -20.07
N THR A 207 -113.30 -33.48 -20.59
CA THR A 207 -113.37 -34.69 -21.42
C THR A 207 -114.06 -35.84 -20.67
N THR A 208 -113.72 -36.03 -19.39
CA THR A 208 -114.32 -37.04 -18.52
C THR A 208 -115.83 -36.79 -18.32
N SER A 209 -116.23 -35.53 -18.13
CA SER A 209 -117.63 -35.14 -17.97
C SER A 209 -118.45 -35.34 -19.25
N GLU A 210 -117.89 -34.96 -20.41
CA GLU A 210 -118.50 -35.17 -21.73
C GLU A 210 -118.69 -36.67 -21.98
N LEU A 211 -117.66 -37.48 -21.81
CA LEU A 211 -117.73 -38.94 -21.94
C LEU A 211 -118.80 -39.56 -21.02
N LYS A 212 -118.84 -39.15 -19.74
CA LYS A 212 -119.85 -39.64 -18.78
C LYS A 212 -121.26 -39.25 -19.21
N SER A 213 -121.46 -38.03 -19.72
CA SER A 213 -122.75 -37.57 -20.22
C SER A 213 -123.20 -38.37 -21.46
N THR A 214 -122.29 -38.63 -22.39
CA THR A 214 -122.53 -39.45 -23.58
C THR A 214 -122.88 -40.88 -23.20
N LEU A 215 -122.15 -41.50 -22.28
CA LEU A 215 -122.45 -42.84 -21.77
C LEU A 215 -123.82 -42.91 -21.07
N ARG A 216 -124.19 -41.89 -20.28
CA ARG A 216 -125.52 -41.80 -19.68
C ARG A 216 -126.61 -41.69 -20.72
N LEU A 217 -126.42 -40.89 -21.76
CA LEU A 217 -127.39 -40.71 -22.85
C LEU A 217 -127.54 -42.01 -23.66
N HIS A 218 -126.44 -42.68 -23.99
CA HIS A 218 -126.48 -44.01 -24.62
C HIS A 218 -127.16 -45.03 -23.70
N GLY A 219 -126.84 -45.05 -22.40
CA GLY A 219 -127.51 -45.91 -21.43
C GLY A 219 -129.03 -45.65 -21.38
N TRP A 220 -129.45 -44.39 -21.44
CA TRP A 220 -130.86 -44.01 -21.49
C TRP A 220 -131.53 -44.45 -22.80
N MET A 221 -130.88 -44.23 -23.96
CA MET A 221 -131.35 -44.69 -25.28
C MET A 221 -131.47 -46.22 -25.34
N PHE A 222 -130.47 -46.96 -24.85
CA PHE A 222 -130.56 -48.41 -24.77
C PHE A 222 -131.70 -48.84 -23.85
N GLY A 223 -131.89 -48.16 -22.72
CA GLY A 223 -133.04 -48.38 -21.83
C GLY A 223 -134.39 -48.20 -22.55
N THR A 224 -134.58 -47.10 -23.29
CA THR A 224 -135.83 -46.86 -24.04
C THR A 224 -136.02 -47.84 -25.19
N ILE A 225 -134.96 -48.21 -25.91
CA ILE A 225 -134.99 -49.25 -26.94
C ILE A 225 -135.42 -50.59 -26.31
N ILE A 226 -134.83 -50.98 -25.17
CA ILE A 226 -135.19 -52.20 -24.46
C ILE A 226 -136.66 -52.16 -24.02
N THR A 227 -137.15 -51.08 -23.42
CA THR A 227 -138.54 -50.99 -22.96
C THR A 227 -139.55 -50.98 -24.12
N LEU A 228 -139.26 -50.30 -25.23
CA LEU A 228 -140.06 -50.36 -26.46
C LEU A 228 -140.14 -51.78 -27.02
N ASN A 229 -139.00 -52.46 -27.12
CA ASN A 229 -138.96 -53.84 -27.62
C ASN A 229 -139.73 -54.80 -26.71
N ILE A 230 -139.59 -54.70 -25.38
CA ILE A 230 -140.38 -55.49 -24.40
C ILE A 230 -141.88 -55.17 -24.55
N GLY A 231 -142.25 -53.90 -24.67
CA GLY A 231 -143.64 -53.46 -24.83
C GLY A 231 -144.29 -54.02 -26.10
N ILE A 232 -143.59 -53.95 -27.25
CA ILE A 232 -144.03 -54.56 -28.52
C ILE A 232 -144.20 -56.08 -28.36
N PHE A 233 -143.26 -56.73 -27.68
CA PHE A 233 -143.33 -58.19 -27.45
C PHE A 233 -144.57 -58.56 -26.62
N LEU A 234 -144.88 -57.80 -25.56
CA LEU A 234 -146.08 -58.01 -24.73
C LEU A 234 -147.39 -57.75 -25.49
N THR A 235 -147.46 -56.71 -26.34
CA THR A 235 -148.65 -56.44 -27.15
C THR A 235 -148.85 -57.50 -28.24
N LEU A 236 -147.78 -57.96 -28.89
CA LEU A 236 -147.83 -59.09 -29.82
C LEU A 236 -148.32 -60.37 -29.13
N ILE A 237 -147.82 -60.71 -27.94
CA ILE A 237 -148.33 -61.83 -27.13
C ILE A 237 -149.83 -61.68 -26.89
N SER A 238 -150.28 -60.47 -26.52
CA SER A 238 -151.71 -60.20 -26.27
C SER A 238 -152.57 -60.34 -27.53
N ILE A 239 -152.07 -59.89 -28.70
CA ILE A 239 -152.75 -60.07 -29.99
C ILE A 239 -152.82 -61.55 -30.38
N VAL A 240 -151.72 -62.29 -30.22
CA VAL A 240 -151.69 -63.75 -30.47
C VAL A 240 -152.68 -64.47 -29.55
N TYR A 241 -152.74 -64.09 -28.27
CA TYR A 241 -153.70 -64.65 -27.32
C TYR A 241 -155.15 -64.34 -27.71
N SER A 242 -155.41 -63.13 -28.23
CA SER A 242 -156.72 -62.71 -28.74
C SER A 242 -157.14 -63.45 -30.03
N LEU A 243 -156.18 -63.71 -30.93
CA LEU A 243 -156.41 -64.45 -32.18
C LEU A 243 -156.60 -65.96 -31.95
N LEU A 244 -155.91 -66.55 -30.96
CA LEU A 244 -156.04 -67.97 -30.61
C LEU A 244 -157.32 -68.28 -29.82
N ASN A 245 -157.95 -67.29 -29.19
CA ASN A 245 -159.20 -67.44 -28.44
C ASN A 245 -160.47 -67.07 -29.24
N ARG A 246 -160.37 -67.05 -30.58
CA ARG A 246 -161.52 -67.07 -31.52
C ARG A 246 -161.68 -68.45 -32.13
#